data_AF-A0A813J5C9-F1
#
_entry.id   AF-A0A813J5C9-F1
#
_cell.length_a   1.000
_cell.length_b   1.000
_cell.length_c   1.000
_cell.angle_alpha   90.00
_cell.angle_beta   90.00
_cell.angle_gamma   90.00
#
_symmetry.space_group_name_H-M   'P 1'
#
loop_
_entity.id
_entity.type
_entity.pdbx_description
1 polymer ?
#
loop_
_entity_poly.entity_id
_entity_poly.type
_entity_poly.pdbx_seq_one_letter_code
_entity_poly.pdbx_strand_id
1 'polypeptide(L)'
;EMWKSKAPFRLVLNKAASDEIIWHCKHYTGRGVMKFFKSGEDMCKETGMKLALVEAAHEQHFQASIKQAKDPDGGKWPAYPSGKCWDEASGVTGAGKKFYHNVIDGARVKAEPFYVAIITPVIHYCMGGLEIDANSLVVNQSGKAIPGLYAAGEVAGGVHGNNRLGGNSLLDCVVFGRVAGQHCAKYMLGDKAQEKDLKELSGGGIGEKAPEAPVAKL
;
A
#
# COMPACT_ATOMS: atom_id res chain seq x y z
N GLU A 1 -7.56 -14.81 -9.56
CA GLU A 1 -8.65 -15.73 -9.12
C GLU A 1 -9.72 -15.07 -8.24
N MET A 2 -9.66 -13.76 -7.95
CA MET A 2 -10.59 -13.09 -7.01
C MET A 2 -12.08 -13.21 -7.39
N TRP A 3 -12.39 -13.36 -8.68
CA TRP A 3 -13.76 -13.53 -9.19
C TRP A 3 -14.32 -14.96 -9.05
N LYS A 4 -13.50 -15.94 -8.61
CA LYS A 4 -13.98 -17.32 -8.40
C LYS A 4 -14.80 -17.48 -7.12
N SER A 5 -14.63 -16.58 -6.15
CA SER A 5 -15.33 -16.60 -4.87
C SER A 5 -16.39 -15.49 -4.83
N LYS A 6 -17.58 -15.80 -4.32
CA LYS A 6 -18.65 -14.82 -4.12
C LYS A 6 -18.44 -14.08 -2.79
N ALA A 7 -18.59 -12.76 -2.82
CA ALA A 7 -18.61 -11.89 -1.64
C ALA A 7 -19.76 -12.31 -0.67
N PRO A 8 -19.70 -11.93 0.63
CA PRO A 8 -18.74 -11.02 1.26
C PRO A 8 -17.41 -11.68 1.65
N PHE A 9 -16.30 -10.98 1.38
CA PHE A 9 -15.00 -11.32 1.94
C PHE A 9 -14.87 -10.71 3.34
N ARG A 10 -14.12 -11.38 4.22
CA ARG A 10 -13.87 -10.88 5.58
C ARG A 10 -12.37 -10.74 5.79
N LEU A 11 -11.95 -9.53 6.18
CA LEU A 11 -10.65 -9.31 6.80
C LEU A 11 -10.77 -9.71 8.26
N VAL A 12 -9.90 -10.61 8.72
CA VAL A 12 -9.88 -11.11 10.10
C VAL A 12 -8.49 -10.84 10.67
N LEU A 13 -8.42 -9.97 11.66
CA LEU A 13 -7.18 -9.60 12.35
C LEU A 13 -7.18 -10.22 13.75
N ASN A 14 -6.23 -11.11 14.01
CA ASN A 14 -5.98 -11.62 15.37
C ASN A 14 -5.37 -10.52 16.25
N LYS A 15 -5.19 -10.82 17.54
CA LYS A 15 -4.65 -9.86 18.50
C LYS A 15 -3.29 -9.32 18.07
N ALA A 16 -2.34 -10.20 17.75
CA ALA A 16 -0.98 -9.83 17.36
C ALA A 16 -0.96 -8.84 16.19
N ALA A 17 -1.76 -9.09 15.15
CA ALA A 17 -1.87 -8.20 14.00
C ALA A 17 -2.59 -6.89 14.35
N SER A 18 -3.64 -6.95 15.16
CA SER A 18 -4.42 -5.76 15.53
C SER A 18 -3.67 -4.82 16.48
N ASP A 19 -2.78 -5.33 17.33
CA ASP A 19 -2.01 -4.51 18.27
C ASP A 19 -1.06 -3.55 17.53
N GLU A 20 -0.47 -3.98 16.41
CA GLU A 20 0.44 -3.14 15.60
C GLU A 20 -0.26 -1.99 14.88
N ILE A 21 -1.56 -2.13 14.61
CA ILE A 21 -2.38 -1.13 13.91
C ILE A 21 -3.60 -0.71 14.74
N ILE A 22 -3.49 -0.75 16.07
CA ILE A 22 -4.64 -0.63 16.98
C ILE A 22 -5.44 0.67 16.79
N TRP A 23 -4.76 1.76 16.41
CA TRP A 23 -5.42 3.02 16.09
C TRP A 23 -6.41 2.86 14.93
N HIS A 24 -6.01 2.16 13.86
CA HIS A 24 -6.87 1.88 12.71
C HIS A 24 -8.04 0.97 13.11
N CYS A 25 -7.78 -0.08 13.89
CA CYS A 25 -8.83 -0.98 14.36
C CYS A 25 -9.90 -0.23 15.18
N LYS A 26 -9.47 0.63 16.11
CA LYS A 26 -10.38 1.49 16.89
C LYS A 26 -11.10 2.50 16.01
N HIS A 27 -10.40 3.15 15.08
CA HIS A 27 -10.98 4.10 14.15
C HIS A 27 -12.11 3.46 13.33
N TYR A 28 -11.84 2.32 12.68
CA TYR A 28 -12.81 1.62 11.85
C TYR A 28 -13.96 1.03 12.65
N THR A 29 -13.71 0.60 13.89
CA THR A 29 -14.79 0.18 14.80
C THR A 29 -15.70 1.36 15.15
N GLY A 30 -15.13 2.53 15.46
CA GLY A 30 -15.91 3.75 15.70
C GLY A 30 -16.70 4.25 14.49
N ARG A 31 -16.28 3.89 13.28
CA ARG A 31 -16.97 4.19 12.01
C ARG A 31 -17.99 3.12 11.61
N GLY A 32 -18.12 2.03 12.35
CA GLY A 32 -19.06 0.93 12.07
C GLY A 32 -18.67 0.06 10.86
N VAL A 33 -17.44 0.16 10.34
CA VAL A 33 -16.95 -0.64 9.20
C VAL A 33 -16.08 -1.82 9.62
N MET A 34 -15.82 -1.95 10.93
CA MET A 34 -15.12 -3.05 11.55
C MET A 34 -15.79 -3.38 12.89
N LYS A 35 -15.71 -4.63 13.33
CA LYS A 35 -16.24 -5.08 14.61
C LYS A 35 -15.19 -5.83 15.42
N PHE A 36 -15.15 -5.54 16.73
CA PHE A 36 -14.35 -6.27 17.70
C PHE A 36 -15.14 -7.44 18.28
N PHE A 37 -14.48 -8.59 18.39
CA PHE A 37 -14.97 -9.79 19.06
C PHE A 37 -14.01 -10.15 20.20
N LYS A 38 -14.57 -10.47 21.38
CA LYS A 38 -13.78 -10.83 22.57
C LYS A 38 -13.10 -12.20 22.43
N SER A 39 -13.66 -13.07 21.59
CA SER A 39 -13.16 -14.41 21.32
C SER A 39 -13.45 -14.82 19.86
N GLY A 40 -12.67 -15.76 19.32
CA GLY A 40 -12.95 -16.37 18.02
C GLY A 40 -14.24 -17.19 18.02
N GLU A 41 -14.66 -17.71 19.17
CA GLU A 41 -15.96 -18.37 19.34
C GLU A 41 -17.13 -17.39 19.14
N ASP A 42 -17.09 -16.21 19.79
CA ASP A 42 -18.10 -15.17 19.61
C ASP A 42 -18.15 -14.68 18.16
N MET A 43 -16.97 -14.49 17.55
CA MET A 43 -16.85 -14.14 16.14
C MET A 43 -17.53 -15.18 15.25
N CYS A 44 -17.20 -16.45 15.41
CA CYS A 44 -17.75 -17.53 14.60
C CYS A 44 -19.26 -17.65 14.76
N LYS A 45 -19.76 -17.55 15.99
CA LYS A 45 -21.19 -17.59 16.31
C LYS A 45 -21.97 -16.49 15.61
N GLU A 46 -21.46 -15.25 15.64
CA GLU A 46 -22.17 -14.12 15.04
C GLU A 46 -22.06 -14.09 13.51
N THR A 47 -20.87 -14.41 12.98
CA THR A 47 -20.62 -14.36 11.53
C THR A 47 -21.14 -15.58 10.77
N GLY A 48 -21.51 -16.66 11.48
CA GLY A 48 -21.91 -17.95 10.91
C GLY A 48 -20.74 -18.80 10.40
N MET A 49 -19.49 -18.47 10.75
CA MET A 49 -18.31 -19.26 10.39
C MET A 49 -18.20 -20.49 11.29
N LYS A 50 -17.74 -21.62 10.74
CA LYS A 50 -17.44 -22.82 11.53
C LYS A 50 -16.10 -22.65 12.23
N LEU A 51 -16.08 -22.66 13.56
CA LEU A 51 -14.85 -22.51 14.36
C LEU A 51 -13.73 -23.44 13.90
N ALA A 52 -14.03 -24.73 13.71
CA ALA A 52 -13.06 -25.72 13.24
C ALA A 52 -12.42 -25.38 11.88
N LEU A 53 -13.13 -24.68 10.99
CA LEU A 53 -12.54 -24.23 9.71
C LEU A 53 -11.59 -23.05 9.90
N VAL A 54 -11.92 -22.13 10.81
CA VAL A 54 -11.06 -20.98 11.14
C VAL A 54 -9.81 -21.46 11.88
N GLU A 55 -9.95 -22.37 12.84
CA GLU A 55 -8.84 -23.04 13.54
C GLU A 55 -7.92 -23.75 12.54
N ALA A 56 -8.47 -24.54 11.62
CA ALA A 56 -7.69 -25.23 10.59
C ALA A 56 -6.95 -24.27 9.65
N ALA A 57 -7.57 -23.15 9.27
CA ALA A 57 -6.94 -22.15 8.41
C ALA A 57 -5.76 -21.45 9.12
N HIS A 58 -5.93 -21.09 10.40
CA HIS A 58 -4.84 -20.54 11.21
C HIS A 58 -3.72 -21.55 11.43
N GLU A 59 -4.05 -22.81 11.71
CA GLU A 59 -3.06 -23.88 11.87
C GLU A 59 -2.25 -24.08 10.59
N GLN A 60 -2.90 -24.06 9.43
CA GLN A 60 -2.22 -24.15 8.14
C GLN A 60 -1.23 -23.00 7.94
N HIS A 61 -1.62 -21.76 8.27
CA HIS A 61 -0.72 -20.60 8.19
C HIS A 61 0.41 -20.68 9.22
N PHE A 62 0.13 -21.17 10.43
CA PHE A 62 1.14 -21.37 11.46
C PHE A 62 2.19 -22.39 11.03
N GLN A 63 1.78 -23.58 10.56
CA GLN A 63 2.71 -24.58 10.04
C GLN A 63 3.52 -24.07 8.83
N ALA A 64 2.90 -23.28 7.96
CA ALA A 64 3.61 -22.61 6.86
C ALA A 64 4.69 -21.65 7.38
N SER A 65 4.40 -20.86 8.42
CA SER A 65 5.37 -19.96 9.04
C SER A 65 6.57 -20.70 9.66
N ILE A 66 6.32 -21.83 10.32
CA ILE A 66 7.37 -22.67 10.92
C ILE A 66 8.24 -23.30 9.83
N LYS A 67 7.63 -23.83 8.77
CA LYS A 67 8.36 -24.38 7.62
C LYS A 67 9.23 -23.33 6.97
N GLN A 68 8.68 -22.14 6.74
CA GLN A 68 9.39 -21.03 6.12
C GLN A 68 10.57 -20.52 6.97
N ALA A 69 10.41 -20.46 8.29
CA ALA A 69 11.49 -20.07 9.18
C ALA A 69 12.69 -21.05 9.15
N LYS A 70 12.43 -22.33 8.82
CA LYS A 70 13.47 -23.38 8.72
C LYS A 70 14.17 -23.41 7.37
N ASP A 71 13.53 -22.92 6.31
CA ASP A 71 14.05 -22.94 4.95
C ASP A 71 13.73 -21.60 4.25
N PRO A 72 14.57 -20.58 4.51
CA PRO A 72 14.26 -19.23 4.08
C PRO A 72 14.36 -18.98 2.57
N ASP A 73 15.02 -19.89 1.85
CA ASP A 73 15.32 -19.77 0.41
C ASP A 73 14.64 -20.87 -0.44
N GLY A 74 13.98 -21.87 0.17
CA GLY A 74 13.46 -23.07 -0.51
C GLY A 74 11.94 -23.24 -0.55
N GLY A 75 11.16 -22.18 -0.31
CA GLY A 75 9.70 -22.23 -0.43
C GLY A 75 9.22 -22.50 -1.87
N LYS A 76 8.25 -23.43 -2.06
CA LYS A 76 7.61 -23.73 -3.37
C LYS A 76 6.94 -22.50 -4.01
N TRP A 77 6.65 -21.47 -3.22
CA TRP A 77 5.98 -20.25 -3.65
C TRP A 77 6.96 -19.07 -3.52
N PRO A 78 7.36 -18.45 -4.64
CA PRO A 78 8.20 -17.27 -4.60
C PRO A 78 7.42 -16.14 -3.94
N ALA A 79 8.00 -15.56 -2.90
CA ALA A 79 7.33 -14.54 -2.11
C ALA A 79 7.61 -13.12 -2.69
N TYR A 80 8.72 -12.99 -3.45
CA TYR A 80 9.02 -11.91 -4.41
C TYR A 80 9.47 -12.52 -5.74
N PRO A 81 9.60 -11.75 -6.85
CA PRO A 81 10.27 -12.21 -8.07
C PRO A 81 11.69 -12.77 -7.82
N SER A 82 12.31 -12.41 -6.69
CA SER A 82 13.62 -12.90 -6.24
C SER A 82 13.61 -14.27 -5.55
N GLY A 83 12.43 -14.87 -5.30
CA GLY A 83 12.30 -16.21 -4.71
C GLY A 83 12.53 -16.31 -3.19
N LYS A 84 13.00 -15.25 -2.52
CA LYS A 84 13.27 -15.26 -1.08
C LYS A 84 12.01 -15.09 -0.24
N CYS A 85 11.96 -15.77 0.90
CA CYS A 85 10.88 -15.69 1.88
C CYS A 85 11.15 -14.65 2.99
N TRP A 86 12.15 -13.81 2.78
CA TRP A 86 12.49 -12.66 3.59
C TRP A 86 13.36 -11.75 2.71
N ASP A 87 13.42 -10.46 3.03
CA ASP A 87 14.37 -9.55 2.39
C ASP A 87 15.46 -9.17 3.39
N GLU A 88 16.72 -9.25 2.95
CA GLU A 88 17.82 -8.61 3.69
C GLU A 88 17.55 -7.10 3.66
N ALA A 89 17.85 -6.39 4.74
CA ALA A 89 17.46 -4.99 4.88
C ALA A 89 17.78 -4.20 3.61
N SER A 90 16.76 -3.67 2.94
CA SER A 90 16.93 -2.78 1.79
C SER A 90 17.46 -1.43 2.28
N GLY A 91 18.78 -1.39 2.49
CA GLY A 91 19.53 -0.24 2.95
C GLY A 91 19.15 0.26 4.34
N VAL A 92 19.46 1.54 4.60
CA VAL A 92 19.37 2.24 5.90
C VAL A 92 17.97 2.26 6.52
N THR A 93 16.92 1.91 5.76
CA THR A 93 15.53 1.90 6.22
C THR A 93 15.09 0.58 6.84
N GLY A 94 15.91 -0.48 6.75
CA GLY A 94 15.82 -1.63 7.66
C GLY A 94 14.53 -2.46 7.60
N ALA A 95 13.74 -2.41 6.51
CA ALA A 95 12.39 -2.97 6.53
C ALA A 95 12.32 -4.50 6.72
N GLY A 96 13.42 -5.25 6.51
CA GLY A 96 13.62 -6.65 6.92
C GLY A 96 12.39 -7.55 6.80
N LYS A 97 11.68 -7.48 5.66
CA LYS A 97 10.30 -7.96 5.57
C LYS A 97 10.26 -9.48 5.66
N LYS A 98 9.54 -10.01 6.64
CA LYS A 98 9.21 -11.43 6.80
C LYS A 98 7.76 -11.65 6.35
N PHE A 99 7.49 -12.71 5.58
CA PHE A 99 6.15 -12.90 4.98
C PHE A 99 5.12 -13.44 5.95
N TYR A 100 5.56 -14.15 7.00
CA TYR A 100 4.70 -14.60 8.07
C TYR A 100 5.10 -13.88 9.35
N HIS A 101 4.29 -12.91 9.72
CA HIS A 101 4.36 -12.20 10.99
C HIS A 101 2.97 -12.23 11.64
N ASN A 102 2.91 -12.05 12.96
CA ASN A 102 1.66 -12.07 13.72
C ASN A 102 0.82 -13.36 13.52
N VAL A 103 1.45 -14.50 13.31
CA VAL A 103 0.76 -15.79 13.11
C VAL A 103 0.49 -16.44 14.46
N ILE A 104 -0.68 -17.07 14.60
CA ILE A 104 -1.09 -17.84 15.78
C ILE A 104 -1.40 -19.27 15.36
N ASP A 105 -1.11 -20.25 16.20
CA ASP A 105 -1.57 -21.63 16.00
C ASP A 105 -3.09 -21.73 16.07
N GLY A 106 -3.65 -22.79 15.48
CA GLY A 106 -5.09 -22.97 15.39
C GLY A 106 -5.78 -23.09 16.75
N ALA A 107 -5.12 -23.69 17.74
CA ALA A 107 -5.71 -23.94 19.06
C ALA A 107 -6.01 -22.65 19.84
N ARG A 108 -5.30 -21.55 19.52
CA ARG A 108 -5.54 -20.24 20.14
C ARG A 108 -6.77 -19.51 19.62
N VAL A 109 -7.22 -19.81 18.39
CA VAL A 109 -8.31 -19.07 17.71
C VAL A 109 -9.55 -18.98 18.58
N LYS A 110 -9.95 -20.07 19.24
CA LYS A 110 -11.18 -20.10 20.03
C LYS A 110 -11.24 -18.99 21.09
N ALA A 111 -10.15 -18.77 21.81
CA ALA A 111 -10.11 -17.86 22.97
C ALA A 111 -9.58 -16.46 22.64
N GLU A 112 -8.91 -16.28 21.50
CA GLU A 112 -8.25 -15.03 21.16
C GLU A 112 -9.23 -13.96 20.64
N PRO A 113 -9.04 -12.66 20.94
CA PRO A 113 -9.85 -11.61 20.38
C PRO A 113 -9.54 -11.34 18.90
N PHE A 114 -10.53 -10.86 18.17
CA PHE A 114 -10.42 -10.55 16.75
C PHE A 114 -11.08 -9.21 16.38
N TYR A 115 -10.51 -8.55 15.38
CA TYR A 115 -11.18 -7.48 14.63
C TYR A 115 -11.55 -7.99 13.25
N VAL A 116 -12.81 -7.80 12.86
CA VAL A 116 -13.34 -8.30 11.58
C VAL A 116 -13.98 -7.16 10.80
N ALA A 117 -13.65 -7.06 9.52
CA ALA A 117 -14.27 -6.13 8.59
C ALA A 117 -14.78 -6.86 7.34
N ILE A 118 -15.89 -6.39 6.78
CA ILE A 118 -16.38 -6.86 5.48
C ILE A 118 -15.61 -6.10 4.40
N ILE A 119 -15.00 -6.83 3.48
CA ILE A 119 -14.23 -6.27 2.37
C ILE A 119 -14.96 -6.53 1.06
N THR A 120 -15.00 -5.51 0.21
CA THR A 120 -15.45 -5.60 -1.17
C THR A 120 -14.43 -4.96 -2.09
N PRO A 121 -14.16 -5.52 -3.27
CA PRO A 121 -13.42 -4.82 -4.32
C PRO A 121 -14.14 -3.52 -4.68
N VAL A 122 -13.36 -2.46 -4.87
CA VAL A 122 -13.83 -1.16 -5.36
C VAL A 122 -12.92 -0.68 -6.47
N ILE A 123 -13.45 0.14 -7.38
CA ILE A 123 -12.61 0.85 -8.35
C ILE A 123 -11.69 1.78 -7.56
N HIS A 124 -10.39 1.64 -7.76
CA HIS A 124 -9.38 2.35 -6.97
C HIS A 124 -8.55 3.33 -7.78
N TYR A 125 -8.17 2.98 -9.01
CA TYR A 125 -7.29 3.78 -9.85
C TYR A 125 -7.53 3.48 -11.33
N CYS A 126 -7.48 4.52 -12.17
CA CYS A 126 -7.57 4.42 -13.62
C CYS A 126 -6.18 4.62 -14.24
N MET A 127 -5.53 3.55 -14.72
CA MET A 127 -4.17 3.63 -15.28
C MET A 127 -4.07 4.33 -16.64
N GLY A 128 -5.20 4.44 -17.36
CA GLY A 128 -5.26 5.14 -18.63
C GLY A 128 -5.32 6.67 -18.44
N GLY A 129 -5.35 7.40 -19.54
CA GLY A 129 -5.41 8.86 -19.51
C GLY A 129 -4.89 9.46 -20.80
N LEU A 130 -4.59 10.75 -20.77
CA LEU A 130 -3.92 11.47 -21.85
C LEU A 130 -2.50 10.95 -21.99
N GLU A 131 -2.10 10.52 -23.18
CA GLU A 131 -0.71 10.15 -23.45
C GLU A 131 0.18 11.38 -23.30
N ILE A 132 1.27 11.25 -22.55
CA ILE A 132 2.25 12.31 -22.32
C ILE A 132 3.66 11.86 -22.68
N ASP A 133 4.48 12.81 -23.11
CA ASP A 133 5.93 12.60 -23.22
C ASP A 133 6.66 12.81 -21.88
N ALA A 134 7.99 12.65 -21.89
CA ALA A 134 8.82 12.85 -20.69
C ALA A 134 8.82 14.29 -20.15
N ASN A 135 8.35 15.27 -20.93
CA ASN A 135 8.19 16.67 -20.54
C ASN A 135 6.75 16.98 -20.08
N SER A 136 5.91 15.95 -19.91
CA SER A 136 4.48 16.06 -19.57
C SER A 136 3.61 16.74 -20.64
N LEU A 137 4.09 16.87 -21.89
CA LEU A 137 3.26 17.40 -22.98
C LEU A 137 2.27 16.33 -23.43
N VAL A 138 1.01 16.73 -23.60
CA VAL A 138 -0.02 15.85 -24.16
C VAL A 138 0.29 15.56 -25.61
N VAL A 139 0.26 14.27 -25.96
CA VAL A 139 0.54 13.76 -27.29
C VAL A 139 -0.77 13.51 -28.04
N ASN A 140 -0.84 13.92 -29.30
CA ASN A 140 -1.98 13.68 -30.16
C ASN A 140 -1.94 12.26 -30.79
N GLN A 141 -2.98 11.90 -31.53
CA GLN A 141 -3.09 10.59 -32.19
C GLN A 141 -1.97 10.28 -33.21
N SER A 142 -1.22 11.30 -33.66
CA SER A 142 -0.08 11.13 -34.56
C SER A 142 1.25 11.00 -33.82
N GLY A 143 1.25 10.91 -32.48
CA GLY A 143 2.47 10.84 -31.68
C GLY A 143 3.17 12.20 -31.53
N LYS A 144 2.51 13.32 -31.87
CA LYS A 144 3.09 14.67 -31.78
C LYS A 144 2.56 15.41 -30.56
N ALA A 145 3.47 16.05 -29.83
CA ALA A 145 3.12 16.93 -28.73
C ALA A 145 2.23 18.09 -29.18
N ILE A 146 1.19 18.38 -28.39
CA ILE A 146 0.29 19.53 -28.56
C ILE A 146 0.90 20.72 -27.81
N PRO A 147 1.36 21.78 -28.50
CA PRO A 147 2.03 22.90 -27.83
C PRO A 147 1.14 23.57 -26.79
N GLY A 148 1.69 23.79 -25.59
CA GLY A 148 0.99 24.46 -24.50
C GLY A 148 0.01 23.60 -23.71
N LEU A 149 -0.18 22.32 -24.07
CA LEU A 149 -1.07 21.41 -23.34
C LEU A 149 -0.25 20.38 -22.55
N TYR A 150 -0.41 20.40 -21.23
CA TYR A 150 0.31 19.53 -20.28
C TYR A 150 -0.66 18.74 -19.42
N ALA A 151 -0.26 17.54 -18.98
CA ALA A 151 -1.03 16.71 -18.06
C ALA A 151 -0.11 16.01 -17.05
N ALA A 152 -0.61 15.77 -15.84
CA ALA A 152 0.12 15.10 -14.76
C ALA A 152 -0.83 14.42 -13.78
N GLY A 153 -0.35 13.37 -13.10
CA GLY A 153 -1.16 12.56 -12.18
C GLY A 153 -2.16 11.66 -12.91
N GLU A 154 -3.22 11.23 -12.22
CA GLU A 154 -4.14 10.19 -12.72
C GLU A 154 -4.89 10.54 -14.03
N VAL A 155 -4.89 11.80 -14.47
CA VAL A 155 -5.42 12.17 -15.79
C VAL A 155 -4.47 11.80 -16.95
N ALA A 156 -3.19 11.57 -16.66
CA ALA A 156 -2.17 11.16 -17.62
C ALA A 156 -2.06 9.63 -17.69
N GLY A 157 -1.93 9.11 -18.90
CA GLY A 157 -1.77 7.69 -19.18
C GLY A 157 -0.32 7.30 -19.48
N GLY A 158 -0.05 5.99 -19.50
CA GLY A 158 1.25 5.43 -19.91
C GLY A 158 2.22 5.15 -18.76
N VAL A 159 2.28 6.01 -17.74
CA VAL A 159 3.22 5.91 -16.60
C VAL A 159 3.12 4.57 -15.86
N HIS A 160 1.92 3.98 -15.81
CA HIS A 160 1.65 2.76 -15.04
C HIS A 160 1.39 1.51 -15.89
N GLY A 161 1.33 1.65 -17.21
CA GLY A 161 0.95 0.56 -18.11
C GLY A 161 -0.33 -0.16 -17.67
N ASN A 162 -0.30 -1.48 -17.60
CA ASN A 162 -1.47 -2.29 -17.27
C ASN A 162 -1.81 -2.35 -15.78
N ASN A 163 -0.88 -2.01 -14.88
CA ASN A 163 -1.12 -2.13 -13.44
C ASN A 163 -0.20 -1.21 -12.63
N ARG A 164 -0.80 -0.32 -11.85
CA ARG A 164 -0.06 0.59 -10.96
C ARG A 164 0.53 -0.15 -9.77
N LEU A 165 1.81 0.10 -9.48
CA LEU A 165 2.45 -0.36 -8.23
C LEU A 165 2.01 0.49 -7.02
N GLY A 166 1.83 -0.17 -5.87
CA GLY A 166 1.50 0.49 -4.60
C GLY A 166 2.52 1.57 -4.24
N GLY A 167 2.06 2.74 -3.78
CA GLY A 167 2.91 3.90 -3.50
C GLY A 167 3.19 4.83 -4.68
N ASN A 168 3.02 4.38 -5.93
CA ASN A 168 3.42 5.20 -7.09
C ASN A 168 2.44 6.32 -7.48
N SER A 169 1.16 6.28 -7.07
CA SER A 169 0.18 7.30 -7.51
C SER A 169 0.52 8.71 -7.02
N LEU A 170 0.82 8.87 -5.73
CA LEU A 170 1.21 10.18 -5.20
C LEU A 170 2.58 10.62 -5.72
N LEU A 171 3.49 9.67 -5.92
CA LEU A 171 4.80 9.94 -6.50
C LEU A 171 4.68 10.46 -7.93
N ASP A 172 3.82 9.85 -8.75
CA ASP A 172 3.48 10.29 -10.10
C ASP A 172 2.96 11.73 -10.09
N CYS A 173 1.95 12.03 -9.26
CA CYS A 173 1.42 13.39 -9.11
C CYS A 173 2.51 14.42 -8.78
N VAL A 174 3.42 14.10 -7.86
CA VAL A 174 4.48 15.03 -7.43
C VAL A 174 5.53 15.22 -8.54
N VAL A 175 6.00 14.13 -9.13
CA VAL A 175 7.06 14.16 -10.15
C VAL A 175 6.55 14.82 -11.43
N PHE A 176 5.47 14.31 -12.03
CA PHE A 176 4.94 14.85 -13.27
C PHE A 176 4.26 16.21 -13.06
N GLY A 177 3.73 16.50 -11.86
CA GLY A 177 3.27 17.85 -11.52
C GLY A 177 4.41 18.87 -11.57
N ARG A 178 5.60 18.51 -11.06
CA ARG A 178 6.80 19.35 -11.14
C ARG A 178 7.28 19.51 -12.59
N VAL A 179 7.37 18.40 -13.34
CA VAL A 179 7.82 18.43 -14.74
C VAL A 179 6.87 19.30 -15.59
N ALA A 180 5.56 19.06 -15.50
CA ALA A 180 4.55 19.85 -16.20
C ALA A 180 4.66 21.34 -15.85
N GLY A 181 4.80 21.68 -14.57
CA GLY A 181 4.97 23.06 -14.13
C GLY A 181 6.22 23.74 -14.71
N GLN A 182 7.37 23.06 -14.69
CA GLN A 182 8.62 23.58 -15.23
C GLN A 182 8.53 23.83 -16.75
N HIS A 183 8.00 22.86 -17.50
CA HIS A 183 7.92 22.98 -18.96
C HIS A 183 6.82 23.97 -19.39
N CYS A 184 5.70 24.04 -18.68
CA CYS A 184 4.67 25.05 -18.91
C CYS A 184 5.19 26.47 -18.66
N ALA A 185 5.90 26.70 -17.56
CA ALA A 185 6.51 28.00 -17.27
C ALA A 185 7.52 28.41 -18.34
N LYS A 186 8.37 27.47 -18.78
CA LYS A 186 9.31 27.71 -19.89
C LYS A 186 8.60 28.02 -21.20
N TYR A 187 7.51 27.33 -21.52
CA TYR A 187 6.71 27.59 -22.71
C TYR A 187 6.05 28.97 -22.68
N MET A 188 5.47 29.37 -21.55
CA MET A 188 4.77 30.65 -21.41
C MET A 188 5.71 31.86 -21.32
N LEU A 189 6.82 31.72 -20.60
CA LEU A 189 7.70 32.84 -20.26
C LEU A 189 8.94 32.92 -21.14
N GLY A 190 9.30 31.84 -21.85
CA GLY A 190 10.53 31.77 -22.64
C GLY A 190 11.75 32.11 -21.77
N ASP A 191 12.57 33.06 -22.24
CA ASP A 191 13.77 33.52 -21.54
C ASP A 191 13.50 34.24 -20.22
N LYS A 192 12.23 34.60 -19.94
CA LYS A 192 11.83 35.18 -18.65
C LYS A 192 11.58 34.13 -17.58
N ALA A 193 11.59 32.84 -17.92
CA ALA A 193 11.51 31.77 -16.93
C ALA A 193 12.79 31.78 -16.07
N GLN A 194 12.62 32.08 -14.78
CA GLN A 194 13.72 32.05 -13.81
C GLN A 194 13.59 30.79 -12.96
N GLU A 195 14.67 30.01 -12.90
CA GLU A 195 14.77 28.98 -11.89
C GLU A 195 14.90 29.66 -10.52
N LYS A 196 14.07 29.22 -9.58
CA LYS A 196 13.99 29.74 -8.22
C LYS A 196 14.21 28.58 -7.27
N ASP A 197 15.07 28.78 -6.30
CA ASP A 197 15.29 27.77 -5.28
C ASP A 197 14.03 27.63 -4.41
N LEU A 198 13.64 26.39 -4.10
CA LEU A 198 12.46 26.07 -3.29
C LEU A 198 12.59 26.64 -1.86
N LYS A 199 13.81 26.69 -1.32
CA LYS A 199 14.12 27.33 -0.03
C LYS A 199 13.86 28.83 -0.10
N GLU A 200 14.24 29.48 -1.19
CA GLU A 200 13.94 30.91 -1.38
C GLU A 200 12.43 31.16 -1.47
N LEU A 201 11.71 30.36 -2.27
CA LEU A 201 10.25 30.50 -2.43
C LEU A 201 9.47 30.23 -1.14
N SER A 202 9.95 29.33 -0.31
CA SER A 202 9.33 28.98 0.98
C SER A 202 9.74 29.89 2.14
N GLY A 203 10.60 30.89 1.90
CA GLY A 203 11.12 31.77 2.95
C GLY A 203 12.07 31.05 3.92
N GLY A 204 12.72 29.97 3.49
CA GLY A 204 13.74 29.24 4.25
C GLY A 204 13.25 27.98 4.98
N GLY A 205 11.94 27.79 5.11
CA GLY A 205 11.37 26.73 5.96
C GLY A 205 11.44 25.29 5.42
N ILE A 206 11.87 25.10 4.17
CA ILE A 206 11.98 23.78 3.53
C ILE A 206 13.46 23.40 3.41
N GLY A 207 13.83 22.23 3.93
CA GLY A 207 15.20 21.68 3.86
C GLY A 207 16.03 21.85 5.14
N GLU A 208 15.49 22.48 6.18
CA GLU A 208 16.04 22.35 7.53
C GLU A 208 15.80 20.92 8.04
N LYS A 209 16.81 20.35 8.70
CA LYS A 209 16.73 19.01 9.27
C LYS A 209 15.48 18.96 10.16
N ALA A 210 14.54 18.06 9.87
CA ALA A 210 13.40 17.86 10.76
C ALA A 210 13.94 17.67 12.19
N PRO A 211 13.37 18.33 13.21
CA PRO A 211 13.79 18.12 14.58
C PRO A 211 13.78 16.62 14.85
N GLU A 212 14.86 16.10 15.45
CA GLU A 212 14.94 14.68 15.78
C GLU A 212 13.66 14.30 16.54
N ALA A 213 12.88 13.39 15.95
CA ALA A 213 11.70 12.87 16.62
C ALA A 213 12.17 12.32 17.96
N PRO A 214 11.53 12.69 19.09
CA PRO A 214 11.93 12.17 20.38
C PRO A 214 11.90 10.65 20.30
N VAL A 215 13.05 10.03 20.60
CA VAL A 215 13.14 8.58 20.74
C VAL A 215 12.12 8.19 21.79
N ALA A 216 11.03 7.56 21.36
CA ALA A 216 10.08 6.97 22.27
C ALA A 216 10.86 5.93 23.08
N LYS A 217 11.14 6.25 24.35
CA LYS A 217 11.60 5.27 25.31
C LYS A 217 10.44 4.29 25.50
N LEU A 218 10.53 3.15 24.81
CA LEU A 218 9.77 1.94 25.15
C LEU A 218 10.24 1.41 26.50
#